data_AF-A0AAD7YYG5-F1
#
_entry.id   AF-A0AAD7YYG5-F1
#
_cell.length_a   1.000
_cell.length_b   1.000
_cell.length_c   1.000
_cell.angle_alpha   90.00
_cell.angle_beta   90.00
_cell.angle_gamma   90.00
#
_symmetry.space_group_name_H-M   'P 1'
#
loop_
_entity.id
_entity.type
_entity.pdbx_description
1 polymer ?
#
loop_
_entity_poly.entity_id
_entity_poly.type
_entity_poly.pdbx_seq_one_letter_code
_entity_poly.pdbx_strand_id
1 'polypeptide(L)'
;MDASFDDDEPFIFRLNDSGSGPGLLVKVCAERGWRMYPGYHSGLEERWNLWWKTSAFPAASYKTLGDWQFMNHIPKGGSICRKDNLSRLLRCMKRIYGAVYDFSPPCYHLPLEYAKLVSECSRLRRDENGAGANVVWIHKPVAQSQGRGIFLFRSLCEMNCGTSAVVQRYIERPLLIAGYKFDLRLYVCVPGYRPLTAYMYAEGLARFGTDKYTLSDIHNPYRHLTNSSLNKSGPRYAECKDRIGSGCKWTLTQVRKALIGRWGAAEWVVWQRIRALVTLTLLAQAAGTPPARNCFEFYGFDVLLDDCLKPWLLEVNLSPALASDCEADVMVKQPMLHELFDLLGLPMKHTGLAKLKAPPPPTPNTNSCSSEEEGGGGGARGRTRSAPRRGVRTRRRRALPIHCVTLAPPQAGAPAPAAAGGAAGAAAGAAPATPDKQMGATEKADKESTEKSKDLHSGRYKTDTSSEADTQSTSTVPIAPAESVDESWRGGYSTAASRRRVMTACQWGNGVCWNRAIGRVGHWVRIYPHSLPKDENELPVEDVRESVAQVSKFVRAAREVSRELGKDTSGPRDASRDAVFEEALRKKLDFGPHFQVWLPPF
;
A
#
# COMPACT_ATOMS: atom_id res chain seq x y z
N MET A 1 0.51 28.81 32.90
CA MET A 1 1.16 27.54 33.21
C MET A 1 1.57 26.97 31.89
N ASP A 2 2.78 27.31 31.49
CA ASP A 2 3.34 26.91 30.21
C ASP A 2 3.72 25.45 30.32
N ALA A 3 3.10 24.61 29.50
CA ALA A 3 3.49 23.21 29.38
C ALA A 3 4.78 23.17 28.56
N SER A 4 5.92 23.24 29.26
CA SER A 4 7.20 22.80 28.70
C SER A 4 7.04 21.32 28.35
N PHE A 5 6.93 21.02 27.06
CA PHE A 5 7.09 19.67 26.57
C PHE A 5 8.53 19.27 26.83
N ASP A 6 8.76 18.30 27.73
CA ASP A 6 10.08 17.71 27.89
C ASP A 6 10.49 17.04 26.58
N ASP A 7 11.65 17.40 26.04
CA ASP A 7 12.23 16.79 24.84
C ASP A 7 12.46 15.27 25.00
N ASP A 8 12.41 14.75 26.23
CA ASP A 8 12.49 13.33 26.58
C ASP A 8 11.15 12.56 26.46
N GLU A 9 10.00 13.20 26.17
CA GLU A 9 8.78 12.42 25.90
C GLU A 9 8.96 11.53 24.65
N PRO A 10 8.76 10.20 24.75
CA PRO A 10 9.04 9.25 23.68
C PRO A 10 8.01 9.40 22.54
N PHE A 11 8.42 9.09 21.31
CA PHE A 11 7.45 8.98 20.22
C PHE A 11 6.52 7.77 20.45
N ILE A 12 5.21 7.99 20.42
CA ILE A 12 4.21 6.97 20.75
C ILE A 12 3.57 6.40 19.48
N PHE A 13 3.61 5.07 19.32
CA PHE A 13 2.95 4.36 18.22
C PHE A 13 1.77 3.52 18.70
N ARG A 14 0.69 3.49 17.92
CA ARG A 14 -0.57 2.79 18.19
C ARG A 14 -0.88 1.82 17.06
N LEU A 15 -1.26 0.58 17.38
CA LEU A 15 -1.53 -0.48 16.39
C LEU A 15 -3.01 -0.91 16.41
N ASN A 16 -3.66 -0.81 15.25
CA ASN A 16 -5.06 -1.19 15.03
C ASN A 16 -6.04 -0.59 16.07
N ASP A 17 -7.24 -1.16 16.16
CA ASP A 17 -8.20 -0.90 17.24
C ASP A 17 -8.01 -1.91 18.40
N SER A 18 -7.45 -3.09 18.10
CA SER A 18 -7.18 -4.20 19.03
C SER A 18 -5.90 -4.06 19.85
N GLY A 19 -5.11 -2.98 19.66
CA GLY A 19 -3.77 -2.83 20.24
C GLY A 19 -2.69 -3.74 19.64
N SER A 20 -3.07 -4.72 18.82
CA SER A 20 -2.19 -5.74 18.24
C SER A 20 -1.86 -5.47 16.77
N GLY A 21 -0.67 -5.89 16.32
CA GLY A 21 -0.24 -5.73 14.93
C GLY A 21 0.96 -6.61 14.57
N PRO A 22 1.58 -6.42 13.39
CA PRO A 22 2.69 -7.27 12.94
C PRO A 22 3.90 -7.18 13.88
N GLY A 23 4.42 -8.32 14.34
CA GLY A 23 5.56 -8.36 15.27
C GLY A 23 6.82 -7.66 14.75
N LEU A 24 7.07 -7.68 13.43
CA LEU A 24 8.15 -6.91 12.82
C LEU A 24 7.97 -5.39 12.96
N LEU A 25 6.73 -4.90 12.84
CA LEU A 25 6.42 -3.47 13.02
C LEU A 25 6.65 -3.05 14.48
N VAL A 26 6.23 -3.87 15.44
CA VAL A 26 6.52 -3.66 16.88
C VAL A 26 8.03 -3.63 17.12
N LYS A 27 8.78 -4.59 16.57
CA LYS A 27 10.25 -4.68 16.65
C LYS A 27 10.91 -3.40 16.12
N VAL A 28 10.57 -2.98 14.90
CA VAL A 28 11.13 -1.78 14.26
C VAL A 28 10.82 -0.53 15.09
N CYS A 29 9.57 -0.33 15.53
CA CYS A 29 9.23 0.82 16.37
C CYS A 29 10.05 0.84 17.68
N ALA A 30 10.23 -0.31 18.34
CA ALA A 30 11.06 -0.41 19.54
C ALA A 30 12.54 -0.12 19.26
N GLU A 31 13.09 -0.58 18.13
CA GLU A 31 14.46 -0.27 17.67
C GLU A 31 14.67 1.24 17.39
N ARG A 32 13.62 1.99 17.05
CA ARG A 32 13.64 3.46 16.91
C ARG A 32 13.46 4.22 18.24
N GLY A 33 13.39 3.50 19.36
CA GLY A 33 13.14 4.04 20.70
C GLY A 33 11.69 4.48 20.94
N TRP A 34 10.74 4.05 20.10
CA TRP A 34 9.33 4.43 20.23
C TRP A 34 8.62 3.55 21.25
N ARG A 35 7.66 4.12 22.00
CA ARG A 35 6.85 3.36 22.96
C ARG A 35 5.47 3.04 22.38
N MET A 36 4.95 1.85 22.71
CA MET A 36 3.61 1.46 22.31
C MET A 36 2.57 2.21 23.15
N TYR A 37 1.48 2.65 22.52
CA TYR A 37 0.37 3.36 23.17
C TYR A 37 -0.24 2.50 24.30
N PRO A 38 -0.34 3.01 25.55
CA PRO A 38 -0.66 2.21 26.73
C PRO A 38 -2.15 1.85 26.89
N GLY A 39 -3.03 2.39 26.06
CA GLY A 39 -4.47 2.14 26.13
C GLY A 39 -5.27 3.26 26.78
N TYR A 40 -6.60 3.18 26.59
CA TYR A 40 -7.57 4.23 26.94
C TYR A 40 -7.65 4.55 28.44
N HIS A 41 -7.43 3.56 29.32
CA HIS A 41 -7.51 3.72 30.78
C HIS A 41 -6.45 4.66 31.40
N SER A 42 -5.57 5.24 30.59
CA SER A 42 -4.53 6.19 31.01
C SER A 42 -4.99 7.65 31.09
N GLY A 43 -6.16 7.99 30.52
CA GLY A 43 -6.59 9.39 30.36
C GLY A 43 -5.79 10.17 29.30
N LEU A 44 -4.93 9.49 28.53
CA LEU A 44 -4.05 10.07 27.52
C LEU A 44 -4.51 9.74 26.09
N GLU A 45 -5.83 9.73 25.84
CA GLU A 45 -6.44 9.13 24.65
C GLU A 45 -5.96 9.70 23.30
N GLU A 46 -5.55 10.97 23.29
CA GLU A 46 -5.02 11.68 22.12
C GLU A 46 -3.47 11.74 22.08
N ARG A 47 -2.77 11.29 23.12
CA ARG A 47 -1.30 11.23 23.15
C ARG A 47 -0.78 9.98 22.44
N TRP A 48 -0.83 10.06 21.12
CA TRP A 48 -0.12 9.17 20.21
C TRP A 48 0.44 10.00 19.05
N ASN A 49 1.48 9.51 18.38
CA ASN A 49 2.09 10.18 17.23
C ASN A 49 1.84 9.42 15.93
N LEU A 50 2.00 8.09 15.91
CA LEU A 50 1.68 7.27 14.73
C LEU A 50 0.58 6.27 15.07
N TRP A 51 -0.55 6.32 14.36
CA TRP A 51 -1.54 5.24 14.36
C TRP A 51 -1.42 4.43 13.06
N TRP A 52 -1.02 3.16 13.20
CA TRP A 52 -0.92 2.22 12.09
C TRP A 52 -2.06 1.20 12.17
N LYS A 53 -2.83 1.06 11.09
CA LYS A 53 -3.92 0.09 10.95
C LYS A 53 -3.74 -0.82 9.74
N THR A 54 -4.38 -1.99 9.76
CA THR A 54 -4.57 -2.84 8.58
C THR A 54 -5.90 -2.57 7.87
N SER A 55 -6.77 -1.76 8.47
CA SER A 55 -8.08 -1.34 7.97
C SER A 55 -8.15 0.18 7.85
N ALA A 56 -8.97 0.69 6.93
CA ALA A 56 -9.18 2.13 6.76
C ALA A 56 -9.75 2.79 8.03
N PHE A 57 -9.40 4.05 8.28
CA PHE A 57 -9.94 4.83 9.39
C PHE A 57 -11.35 5.38 9.07
N PRO A 58 -12.22 5.55 10.09
CA PRO A 58 -13.48 6.28 9.96
C PRO A 58 -13.27 7.71 9.45
N ALA A 59 -14.28 8.27 8.78
CA ALA A 59 -14.23 9.63 8.23
C ALA A 59 -13.98 10.72 9.30
N ALA A 60 -14.36 10.48 10.56
CA ALA A 60 -14.12 11.39 11.68
C ALA A 60 -12.62 11.51 12.04
N SER A 61 -11.85 10.41 12.00
CA SER A 61 -10.45 10.38 12.43
C SER A 61 -9.54 11.29 11.61
N TYR A 62 -9.86 11.54 10.34
CA TYR A 62 -9.13 12.50 9.50
C TYR A 62 -9.50 13.97 9.79
N LYS A 63 -10.65 14.23 10.43
CA LYS A 63 -11.08 15.58 10.82
C LYS A 63 -10.50 16.00 12.17
N THR A 64 -10.21 15.04 13.04
CA THR A 64 -9.65 15.26 14.38
C THR A 64 -8.14 14.99 14.46
N LEU A 65 -7.46 14.85 13.32
CA LEU A 65 -6.03 14.54 13.28
C LEU A 65 -5.20 15.78 13.66
N GLY A 66 -4.47 15.72 14.78
CA GLY A 66 -3.58 16.78 15.23
C GLY A 66 -2.29 16.87 14.41
N ASP A 67 -1.63 18.04 14.44
CA ASP A 67 -0.38 18.29 13.70
C ASP A 67 0.77 17.34 14.08
N TRP A 68 0.77 16.80 15.30
CA TRP A 68 1.73 15.83 15.82
C TRP A 68 1.34 14.36 15.60
N GLN A 69 0.18 14.10 14.98
CA GLN A 69 -0.40 12.79 14.73
C GLN A 69 -0.33 12.41 13.24
N PHE A 70 -0.02 11.15 12.95
CA PHE A 70 0.18 10.58 11.62
C PHE A 70 -0.60 9.28 11.45
N MET A 71 -1.17 9.06 10.25
CA MET A 71 -1.94 7.86 9.92
C MET A 71 -1.43 7.18 8.64
N ASN A 72 -1.44 5.85 8.62
CA ASN A 72 -0.89 5.04 7.51
C ASN A 72 -1.89 4.76 6.36
N HIS A 73 -3.03 5.46 6.33
CA HIS A 73 -3.98 5.44 5.22
C HIS A 73 -4.45 6.86 4.87
N ILE A 74 -4.81 7.07 3.60
CA ILE A 74 -5.36 8.34 3.08
C ILE A 74 -6.87 8.14 2.84
N PRO A 75 -7.74 9.15 3.07
CA PRO A 75 -9.16 9.05 2.75
C PRO A 75 -9.37 8.59 1.30
N LYS A 76 -10.13 7.49 1.10
CA LYS A 76 -10.35 6.84 -0.22
C LYS A 76 -9.10 6.23 -0.89
N GLY A 77 -7.90 6.30 -0.29
CA GLY A 77 -6.65 5.78 -0.85
C GLY A 77 -6.65 4.26 -1.10
N GLY A 78 -7.47 3.50 -0.38
CA GLY A 78 -7.71 2.07 -0.65
C GLY A 78 -8.51 1.74 -1.92
N SER A 79 -8.91 2.72 -2.74
CA SER A 79 -9.82 2.49 -3.89
C SER A 79 -9.23 1.52 -4.94
N ILE A 80 -7.93 1.59 -5.24
CA ILE A 80 -7.21 0.62 -6.11
C ILE A 80 -6.99 -0.77 -5.50
N CYS A 81 -7.28 -0.98 -4.20
CA CYS A 81 -7.00 -2.25 -3.53
C CYS A 81 -8.14 -3.27 -3.65
N ARG A 82 -9.32 -2.83 -4.12
CA ARG A 82 -10.47 -3.70 -4.42
C ARG A 82 -10.40 -4.20 -5.86
N LYS A 83 -10.47 -5.53 -6.06
CA LYS A 83 -10.26 -6.21 -7.36
C LYS A 83 -11.21 -5.71 -8.46
N ASP A 84 -12.48 -5.54 -8.12
CA ASP A 84 -13.54 -5.00 -8.98
C ASP A 84 -13.30 -3.52 -9.31
N ASN A 85 -13.01 -2.70 -8.30
CA ASN A 85 -12.81 -1.27 -8.48
C ASN A 85 -11.52 -0.93 -9.25
N LEU A 86 -10.40 -1.62 -8.94
CA LEU A 86 -9.14 -1.52 -9.65
C LEU A 86 -9.31 -1.79 -11.15
N SER A 87 -9.94 -2.92 -11.49
CA SER A 87 -10.14 -3.30 -12.88
C SER A 87 -11.15 -2.39 -13.59
N ARG A 88 -12.17 -1.85 -12.89
CA ARG A 88 -13.06 -0.79 -13.41
C ARG A 88 -12.29 0.49 -13.75
N LEU A 89 -11.41 0.95 -12.86
CA LEU A 89 -10.60 2.16 -13.05
C LEU A 89 -9.62 1.98 -14.22
N LEU A 90 -8.86 0.88 -14.25
CA LEU A 90 -7.91 0.60 -15.35
C LEU A 90 -8.62 0.42 -16.71
N ARG A 91 -9.80 -0.24 -16.74
CA ARG A 91 -10.63 -0.35 -17.95
C ARG A 91 -11.12 1.03 -18.43
N CYS A 92 -11.41 1.95 -17.53
CA CYS A 92 -11.75 3.34 -17.86
C CYS A 92 -10.54 4.10 -18.43
N MET A 93 -9.41 4.06 -17.73
CA MET A 93 -8.17 4.73 -18.16
C MET A 93 -7.67 4.20 -19.51
N LYS A 94 -7.79 2.89 -19.78
CA LYS A 94 -7.47 2.29 -21.09
C LYS A 94 -8.39 2.77 -22.22
N ARG A 95 -9.65 3.13 -21.93
CA ARG A 95 -10.55 3.72 -22.92
C ARG A 95 -10.17 5.17 -23.26
N ILE A 96 -9.67 5.93 -22.27
CA ILE A 96 -9.33 7.35 -22.44
C ILE A 96 -7.92 7.54 -23.03
N TYR A 97 -6.95 6.75 -22.56
CA TYR A 97 -5.52 6.91 -22.86
C TYR A 97 -4.91 5.75 -23.68
N GLY A 98 -5.74 4.78 -24.09
CA GLY A 98 -5.34 3.69 -24.99
C GLY A 98 -4.27 2.77 -24.41
N ALA A 99 -3.32 2.37 -25.26
CA ALA A 99 -2.37 1.29 -25.01
C ALA A 99 -1.38 1.54 -23.85
N VAL A 100 -1.26 2.76 -23.32
CA VAL A 100 -0.42 3.02 -22.13
C VAL A 100 -0.96 2.30 -20.88
N TYR A 101 -2.27 2.01 -20.84
CA TYR A 101 -2.91 1.19 -19.80
C TYR A 101 -3.07 -0.29 -20.19
N ASP A 102 -2.35 -0.79 -21.20
CA ASP A 102 -2.37 -2.21 -21.59
C ASP A 102 -1.52 -3.12 -20.68
N PHE A 103 -1.63 -2.95 -19.37
CA PHE A 103 -0.92 -3.75 -18.35
C PHE A 103 -1.87 -4.51 -17.41
N SER A 104 -3.17 -4.57 -17.73
CA SER A 104 -4.18 -5.34 -16.99
C SER A 104 -4.94 -6.27 -17.95
N PRO A 105 -4.98 -7.60 -17.71
CA PRO A 105 -5.67 -8.53 -18.60
C PRO A 105 -7.20 -8.30 -18.65
N PRO A 106 -7.87 -8.55 -19.79
CA PRO A 106 -9.32 -8.46 -19.92
C PRO A 106 -10.07 -9.23 -18.82
N CYS A 107 -11.13 -8.63 -18.29
CA CYS A 107 -11.88 -9.18 -17.16
C CYS A 107 -13.35 -8.74 -17.18
N TYR A 108 -14.18 -9.47 -16.43
CA TYR A 108 -15.63 -9.34 -16.32
C TYR A 108 -16.05 -9.41 -14.85
N HIS A 109 -16.98 -8.56 -14.43
CA HIS A 109 -17.48 -8.51 -13.05
C HIS A 109 -18.77 -9.32 -12.90
N LEU A 110 -18.76 -10.36 -12.07
CA LEU A 110 -19.93 -11.21 -11.83
C LEU A 110 -20.78 -10.71 -10.65
N PRO A 111 -22.11 -10.88 -10.70
CA PRO A 111 -22.89 -11.46 -11.81
C PRO A 111 -23.12 -10.50 -13.00
N LEU A 112 -22.94 -9.19 -12.81
CA LEU A 112 -23.39 -8.10 -13.71
C LEU A 112 -22.92 -8.19 -15.18
N GLU A 113 -21.75 -8.77 -15.44
CA GLU A 113 -21.15 -8.89 -16.77
C GLU A 113 -21.13 -10.33 -17.30
N TYR A 114 -21.87 -11.26 -16.67
CA TYR A 114 -21.89 -12.68 -17.06
C TYR A 114 -22.22 -12.89 -18.54
N ALA A 115 -23.26 -12.21 -19.06
CA ALA A 115 -23.62 -12.29 -20.49
C ALA A 115 -22.50 -11.81 -21.43
N LYS A 116 -21.65 -10.87 -20.99
CA LYS A 116 -20.50 -10.39 -21.77
C LYS A 116 -19.37 -11.43 -21.78
N LEU A 117 -19.14 -12.11 -20.65
CA LEU A 117 -18.21 -13.23 -20.54
C LEU A 117 -18.66 -14.42 -21.40
N VAL A 118 -19.95 -14.79 -21.36
CA VAL A 118 -20.54 -15.82 -22.24
C VAL A 118 -20.32 -15.48 -23.71
N SER A 119 -20.57 -14.22 -24.10
CA SER A 119 -20.37 -13.74 -25.48
C SER A 119 -18.90 -13.82 -25.92
N GLU A 120 -17.95 -13.39 -25.09
CA GLU A 120 -16.52 -13.47 -25.39
C GLU A 120 -16.01 -14.92 -25.47
N CYS A 121 -16.39 -15.79 -24.53
CA CYS A 121 -16.06 -17.22 -24.60
C CYS A 121 -16.62 -17.88 -25.87
N SER A 122 -17.82 -17.49 -26.29
CA SER A 122 -18.46 -17.97 -27.53
C SER A 122 -17.82 -17.38 -28.79
N ARG A 123 -17.28 -16.16 -28.73
CA ARG A 123 -16.48 -15.55 -29.80
C ARG A 123 -15.15 -16.26 -29.97
N LEU A 124 -14.43 -16.51 -28.87
CA LEU A 124 -13.14 -17.20 -28.88
C LEU A 124 -13.27 -18.66 -29.35
N ARG A 125 -14.32 -19.39 -28.93
CA ARG A 125 -14.59 -20.76 -29.40
C ARG A 125 -14.89 -20.88 -30.91
N ARG A 126 -15.11 -19.77 -31.62
CA ARG A 126 -15.32 -19.72 -33.07
C ARG A 126 -14.09 -19.23 -33.86
N ASP A 127 -12.95 -19.02 -33.20
CA ASP A 127 -11.67 -18.76 -33.86
C ASP A 127 -11.23 -20.03 -34.60
N GLU A 128 -11.11 -19.96 -35.93
CA GLU A 128 -10.92 -21.10 -36.84
C GLU A 128 -9.66 -21.93 -36.51
N ASN A 129 -8.67 -21.31 -35.85
CA ASN A 129 -7.44 -21.94 -35.42
C ASN A 129 -7.62 -22.89 -34.20
N GLY A 130 -8.83 -23.00 -33.64
CA GLY A 130 -9.15 -23.86 -32.49
C GLY A 130 -8.53 -23.42 -31.14
N ALA A 131 -7.48 -22.60 -31.16
CA ALA A 131 -6.78 -22.10 -29.98
C ALA A 131 -7.71 -21.43 -28.95
N GLY A 132 -8.76 -20.74 -29.44
CA GLY A 132 -9.76 -20.08 -28.61
C GLY A 132 -10.59 -21.00 -27.71
N ALA A 133 -10.62 -22.32 -27.98
CA ALA A 133 -11.27 -23.31 -27.11
C ALA A 133 -10.44 -23.66 -25.86
N ASN A 134 -9.12 -23.46 -25.89
CA ASN A 134 -8.20 -23.75 -24.77
C ASN A 134 -7.90 -22.56 -23.86
N VAL A 135 -8.55 -21.41 -24.12
CA VAL A 135 -8.44 -20.16 -23.35
C VAL A 135 -8.73 -20.39 -21.86
N VAL A 136 -7.68 -20.26 -21.04
CA VAL A 136 -7.79 -20.33 -19.58
C VAL A 136 -8.24 -18.99 -19.00
N TRP A 137 -9.17 -19.08 -18.05
CA TRP A 137 -9.65 -17.97 -17.23
C TRP A 137 -9.29 -18.21 -15.77
N ILE A 138 -9.22 -17.14 -14.98
CA ILE A 138 -9.03 -17.19 -13.53
C ILE A 138 -10.19 -16.46 -12.83
N HIS A 139 -10.87 -17.19 -11.95
CA HIS A 139 -11.94 -16.68 -11.11
C HIS A 139 -11.34 -16.10 -9.81
N LYS A 140 -11.66 -14.84 -9.47
CA LYS A 140 -11.18 -14.19 -8.25
C LYS A 140 -12.35 -13.58 -7.47
N PRO A 141 -12.75 -14.12 -6.30
CA PRO A 141 -13.81 -13.51 -5.48
C PRO A 141 -13.43 -12.09 -5.04
N VAL A 142 -14.37 -11.15 -5.06
CA VAL A 142 -14.07 -9.72 -4.82
C VAL A 142 -13.55 -9.45 -3.40
N ALA A 143 -14.18 -10.09 -2.40
CA ALA A 143 -13.91 -9.85 -0.98
C ALA A 143 -12.86 -10.81 -0.37
N GLN A 144 -12.18 -11.64 -1.17
CA GLN A 144 -11.18 -12.61 -0.66
C GLN A 144 -9.74 -12.25 -1.04
N SER A 145 -8.81 -12.75 -0.23
CA SER A 145 -7.37 -12.53 -0.31
C SER A 145 -6.60 -13.83 -0.07
N GLN A 146 -5.25 -13.77 -0.06
CA GLN A 146 -4.37 -14.91 0.29
C GLN A 146 -4.49 -16.16 -0.64
N GLY A 147 -5.14 -16.04 -1.79
CA GLY A 147 -5.42 -17.14 -2.72
C GLY A 147 -6.77 -17.85 -2.50
N ARG A 148 -7.53 -17.49 -1.45
CA ARG A 148 -8.79 -18.17 -1.11
C ARG A 148 -9.88 -17.94 -2.18
N GLY A 149 -10.58 -19.03 -2.53
CA GLY A 149 -11.63 -19.06 -3.55
C GLY A 149 -11.17 -18.76 -4.99
N ILE A 150 -9.86 -18.71 -5.24
CA ILE A 150 -9.30 -18.50 -6.58
C ILE A 150 -9.10 -19.86 -7.26
N PHE A 151 -9.66 -20.02 -8.46
CA PHE A 151 -9.48 -21.20 -9.31
C PHE A 151 -9.33 -20.81 -10.79
N LEU A 152 -8.80 -21.73 -11.58
CA LEU A 152 -8.68 -21.62 -13.05
C LEU A 152 -9.74 -22.52 -13.70
N PHE A 153 -10.23 -22.11 -14.87
CA PHE A 153 -11.21 -22.87 -15.67
C PHE A 153 -11.03 -22.64 -17.18
N ARG A 154 -11.59 -23.51 -18.02
CA ARG A 154 -11.70 -23.33 -19.49
C ARG A 154 -13.16 -23.29 -19.98
N SER A 155 -14.08 -23.88 -19.23
CA SER A 155 -15.51 -23.91 -19.53
C SER A 155 -16.34 -23.22 -18.44
N LEU A 156 -17.39 -22.52 -18.87
CA LEU A 156 -18.24 -21.74 -17.97
C LEU A 156 -19.11 -22.62 -17.05
N CYS A 157 -19.24 -23.91 -17.33
CA CYS A 157 -19.89 -24.89 -16.45
C CYS A 157 -19.07 -25.21 -15.18
N GLU A 158 -17.78 -24.83 -15.12
CA GLU A 158 -16.93 -24.98 -13.94
C GLU A 158 -17.19 -23.89 -12.87
N MET A 159 -18.15 -22.98 -13.08
CA MET A 159 -18.22 -21.69 -12.36
C MET A 159 -19.60 -21.36 -11.76
N ASN A 160 -19.63 -21.16 -10.43
CA ASN A 160 -20.82 -20.72 -9.69
C ASN A 160 -21.14 -19.24 -9.92
N CYS A 161 -22.01 -18.98 -10.90
CA CYS A 161 -22.33 -17.65 -11.43
C CYS A 161 -23.02 -16.69 -10.44
N GLY A 162 -23.56 -17.19 -9.31
CA GLY A 162 -24.23 -16.38 -8.28
C GLY A 162 -23.30 -15.63 -7.32
N THR A 163 -21.97 -15.77 -7.43
CA THR A 163 -21.03 -15.15 -6.49
C THR A 163 -20.37 -13.88 -7.06
N SER A 164 -20.07 -12.91 -6.19
CA SER A 164 -19.41 -11.66 -6.62
C SER A 164 -17.91 -11.87 -6.84
N ALA A 165 -17.50 -11.84 -8.11
CA ALA A 165 -16.15 -12.17 -8.54
C ALA A 165 -15.68 -11.31 -9.71
N VAL A 166 -14.36 -11.21 -9.88
CA VAL A 166 -13.71 -10.78 -11.12
C VAL A 166 -13.20 -12.02 -11.83
N VAL A 167 -13.81 -12.36 -12.97
CA VAL A 167 -13.25 -13.33 -13.92
C VAL A 167 -12.27 -12.58 -14.81
N GLN A 168 -11.05 -13.09 -14.96
CA GLN A 168 -10.00 -12.45 -15.74
C GLN A 168 -9.32 -13.46 -16.68
N ARG A 169 -8.90 -13.01 -17.87
CA ARG A 169 -8.10 -13.81 -18.80
C ARG A 169 -6.79 -14.20 -18.11
N TYR A 170 -6.48 -15.50 -18.07
CA TYR A 170 -5.26 -15.98 -17.43
C TYR A 170 -4.02 -15.67 -18.28
N ILE A 171 -2.90 -15.40 -17.63
CA ILE A 171 -1.60 -15.23 -18.28
C ILE A 171 -0.97 -16.62 -18.40
N GLU A 172 -1.13 -17.20 -19.59
CA GLU A 172 -0.75 -18.58 -19.94
C GLU A 172 0.74 -18.80 -20.21
N ARG A 173 1.49 -17.73 -20.47
CA ARG A 173 2.95 -17.78 -20.66
C ARG A 173 3.64 -16.80 -19.71
N PRO A 174 3.58 -17.02 -18.39
CA PRO A 174 4.33 -16.23 -17.43
C PRO A 174 5.83 -16.45 -17.63
N LEU A 175 6.64 -15.50 -17.18
CA LEU A 175 8.08 -15.67 -17.09
C LEU A 175 8.41 -16.77 -16.07
N LEU A 176 9.25 -17.72 -16.46
CA LEU A 176 9.66 -18.86 -15.61
C LEU A 176 11.15 -18.79 -15.29
N ILE A 177 11.49 -19.03 -14.02
CA ILE A 177 12.86 -19.28 -13.54
C ILE A 177 12.90 -20.72 -13.02
N ALA A 178 13.85 -21.53 -13.49
CA ALA A 178 13.95 -22.98 -13.23
C ALA A 178 12.65 -23.80 -13.51
N GLY A 179 11.73 -23.26 -14.33
CA GLY A 179 10.42 -23.85 -14.62
C GLY A 179 9.31 -23.51 -13.62
N TYR A 180 9.59 -22.68 -12.60
CA TYR A 180 8.60 -22.22 -11.63
C TYR A 180 8.04 -20.86 -12.03
N LYS A 181 6.72 -20.70 -11.87
CA LYS A 181 6.05 -19.40 -11.98
C LYS A 181 6.34 -18.58 -10.73
N PHE A 182 6.53 -17.28 -10.91
CA PHE A 182 6.64 -16.32 -9.82
C PHE A 182 5.87 -15.03 -10.11
N ASP A 183 5.59 -14.25 -9.08
CA ASP A 183 5.23 -12.83 -9.20
C ASP A 183 6.17 -11.95 -8.37
N LEU A 184 6.08 -10.64 -8.55
CA LEU A 184 6.84 -9.62 -7.85
C LEU A 184 5.92 -8.85 -6.89
N ARG A 185 6.23 -8.93 -5.59
CA ARG A 185 5.72 -8.01 -4.57
C ARG A 185 6.64 -6.80 -4.48
N LEU A 186 6.14 -5.66 -4.93
CA LEU A 186 6.80 -4.36 -4.88
C LEU A 186 6.21 -3.51 -3.75
N TYR A 187 7.02 -2.72 -3.07
CA TYR A 187 6.58 -1.85 -1.97
C TYR A 187 6.53 -0.39 -2.41
N VAL A 188 5.39 0.27 -2.14
CA VAL A 188 5.10 1.62 -2.64
C VAL A 188 4.58 2.50 -1.50
N CYS A 189 5.22 3.63 -1.27
CA CYS A 189 4.77 4.66 -0.34
C CYS A 189 4.20 5.84 -1.12
N VAL A 190 3.03 6.33 -0.71
CA VAL A 190 2.36 7.49 -1.30
C VAL A 190 1.98 8.46 -0.18
N PRO A 191 2.82 9.48 0.10
CA PRO A 191 2.52 10.49 1.13
C PRO A 191 1.44 11.52 0.74
N GLY A 192 0.96 11.49 -0.51
CA GLY A 192 -0.10 12.37 -0.99
C GLY A 192 -0.54 12.09 -2.42
N TYR A 193 -1.80 12.41 -2.72
CA TYR A 193 -2.40 12.32 -4.08
C TYR A 193 -2.68 13.68 -4.72
N ARG A 194 -2.54 14.76 -3.95
CA ARG A 194 -2.80 16.15 -4.33
C ARG A 194 -1.70 17.03 -3.72
N PRO A 195 -0.57 17.27 -4.43
CA PRO A 195 -0.17 16.61 -5.67
C PRO A 195 0.19 15.13 -5.43
N LEU A 196 0.15 14.31 -6.48
CA LEU A 196 0.61 12.92 -6.37
C LEU A 196 2.12 12.89 -6.11
N THR A 197 2.51 12.30 -4.97
CA THR A 197 3.91 12.03 -4.62
C THR A 197 4.05 10.55 -4.29
N ALA A 198 4.93 9.84 -4.97
CA ALA A 198 5.05 8.39 -4.84
C ALA A 198 6.51 7.92 -4.87
N TYR A 199 6.82 6.99 -3.98
CA TYR A 199 8.11 6.33 -3.82
C TYR A 199 7.96 4.83 -3.99
N MET A 200 8.94 4.18 -4.64
CA MET A 200 9.07 2.73 -4.65
C MET A 200 10.34 2.33 -3.89
N TYR A 201 10.25 1.29 -3.08
CA TYR A 201 11.42 0.67 -2.48
C TYR A 201 12.22 -0.06 -3.56
N ALA A 202 13.55 0.07 -3.59
CA ALA A 202 14.41 -0.59 -4.57
C ALA A 202 14.32 -2.12 -4.47
N GLU A 203 14.14 -2.63 -3.24
CA GLU A 203 13.94 -4.05 -2.96
C GLU A 203 12.46 -4.47 -2.85
N GLY A 204 12.24 -5.78 -2.80
CA GLY A 204 10.92 -6.40 -2.80
C GLY A 204 11.04 -7.92 -2.76
N LEU A 205 9.94 -8.62 -2.98
CA LEU A 205 9.91 -10.08 -2.87
C LEU A 205 9.36 -10.73 -4.13
N ALA A 206 10.16 -11.55 -4.81
CA ALA A 206 9.61 -12.50 -5.76
C ALA A 206 9.02 -13.69 -5.01
N ARG A 207 7.81 -14.13 -5.38
CA ARG A 207 7.11 -15.24 -4.72
C ARG A 207 6.83 -16.34 -5.74
N PHE A 208 7.37 -17.53 -5.48
CA PHE A 208 7.31 -18.67 -6.38
C PHE A 208 6.14 -19.61 -6.04
N GLY A 209 5.64 -20.31 -7.07
CA GLY A 209 4.94 -21.57 -6.87
C GLY A 209 5.87 -22.65 -6.30
N THR A 210 5.32 -23.63 -5.60
CA THR A 210 6.06 -24.83 -5.15
C THR A 210 6.12 -25.92 -6.21
N ASP A 211 5.23 -25.89 -7.20
CA ASP A 211 5.21 -26.81 -8.33
C ASP A 211 5.70 -26.15 -9.64
N LYS A 212 6.33 -26.94 -10.51
CA LYS A 212 6.69 -26.50 -11.87
C LYS A 212 5.45 -26.16 -12.69
N TYR A 213 5.57 -25.12 -13.51
CA TYR A 213 4.47 -24.59 -14.32
C TYR A 213 4.21 -25.44 -15.57
N THR A 214 2.94 -25.76 -15.80
CA THR A 214 2.40 -26.37 -17.02
C THR A 214 0.92 -25.99 -17.13
N LEU A 215 0.37 -25.96 -18.34
CA LEU A 215 -1.07 -25.80 -18.57
C LEU A 215 -1.82 -27.14 -18.70
N SER A 216 -1.11 -28.28 -18.61
CA SER A 216 -1.70 -29.62 -18.76
C SER A 216 -2.64 -30.01 -17.61
N ASP A 217 -2.37 -29.51 -16.40
CA ASP A 217 -3.27 -29.57 -15.24
C ASP A 217 -3.32 -28.16 -14.66
N ILE A 218 -4.48 -27.51 -14.82
CA ILE A 218 -4.77 -26.14 -14.38
C ILE A 218 -5.35 -26.07 -12.96
N HIS A 219 -5.71 -27.22 -12.38
CA HIS A 219 -6.44 -27.29 -11.12
C HIS A 219 -5.49 -27.35 -9.91
N ASN A 220 -4.26 -27.83 -10.09
CA ASN A 220 -3.20 -27.72 -9.09
C ASN A 220 -2.85 -26.25 -8.80
N PRO A 221 -3.17 -25.71 -7.60
CA PRO A 221 -3.00 -24.29 -7.33
C PRO A 221 -1.53 -23.93 -7.04
N TYR A 222 -0.69 -24.90 -6.66
CA TYR A 222 0.71 -24.69 -6.24
C TYR A 222 1.67 -24.34 -7.38
N ARG A 223 1.25 -24.50 -8.65
CA ARG A 223 1.97 -23.96 -9.83
C ARG A 223 1.34 -22.68 -10.41
N HIS A 224 0.04 -22.49 -10.20
CA HIS A 224 -0.73 -21.42 -10.84
C HIS A 224 -0.89 -20.18 -9.97
N LEU A 225 -0.87 -20.34 -8.65
CA LEU A 225 -0.97 -19.29 -7.65
C LEU A 225 0.33 -19.18 -6.86
N THR A 226 0.79 -17.95 -6.70
CA THR A 226 2.11 -17.55 -6.16
C THR A 226 2.01 -17.00 -4.73
N ASN A 227 0.81 -17.02 -4.13
CA ASN A 227 0.60 -16.56 -2.77
C ASN A 227 1.36 -17.45 -1.77
N SER A 228 2.24 -16.86 -0.96
CA SER A 228 3.04 -17.60 0.04
C SER A 228 2.19 -18.25 1.13
N SER A 229 0.99 -17.71 1.42
CA SER A 229 -0.01 -18.31 2.31
C SER A 229 -0.46 -19.70 1.88
N LEU A 230 -0.58 -19.93 0.57
CA LEU A 230 -0.85 -21.24 -0.02
C LEU A 230 0.44 -22.06 -0.13
N ASN A 231 1.50 -21.47 -0.69
CA ASN A 231 2.69 -22.22 -1.05
C ASN A 231 3.50 -22.75 0.14
N LYS A 232 3.36 -22.17 1.34
CA LYS A 232 3.88 -22.72 2.59
C LYS A 232 3.37 -24.13 2.91
N SER A 233 2.12 -24.45 2.55
CA SER A 233 1.52 -25.78 2.71
C SER A 233 1.57 -26.61 1.44
N GLY A 234 2.33 -26.18 0.43
CA GLY A 234 2.58 -26.98 -0.77
C GLY A 234 3.53 -28.14 -0.47
N PRO A 235 3.32 -29.33 -1.07
CA PRO A 235 4.11 -30.53 -0.75
C PRO A 235 5.61 -30.32 -0.99
N ARG A 236 5.97 -29.45 -1.93
CA ARG A 236 7.34 -29.12 -2.33
C ARG A 236 7.82 -27.77 -1.77
N TYR A 237 7.39 -27.40 -0.57
CA TYR A 237 7.88 -26.20 0.12
C TYR A 237 9.26 -26.39 0.74
N ALA A 238 9.49 -27.54 1.40
CA ALA A 238 10.75 -27.85 2.08
C ALA A 238 11.88 -28.32 1.13
N GLU A 239 11.56 -28.69 -0.12
CA GLU A 239 12.55 -29.07 -1.12
C GLU A 239 13.50 -27.90 -1.45
N CYS A 240 14.81 -28.18 -1.43
CA CYS A 240 15.81 -27.28 -2.01
C CYS A 240 15.79 -27.47 -3.53
N LYS A 241 15.18 -26.52 -4.24
CA LYS A 241 14.98 -26.58 -5.70
C LYS A 241 16.23 -26.09 -6.42
N ASP A 242 16.59 -26.75 -7.53
CA ASP A 242 17.68 -26.28 -8.40
C ASP A 242 17.49 -24.80 -8.76
N ARG A 243 18.57 -24.04 -8.61
CA ARG A 243 18.70 -22.56 -8.72
C ARG A 243 17.86 -21.73 -7.75
N ILE A 244 16.62 -22.12 -7.43
CA ILE A 244 15.72 -21.34 -6.57
C ILE A 244 16.13 -21.43 -5.08
N GLY A 245 16.70 -22.55 -4.64
CA GLY A 245 17.00 -22.81 -3.24
C GLY A 245 15.78 -23.35 -2.47
N SER A 246 15.82 -23.27 -1.15
CA SER A 246 14.75 -23.72 -0.24
C SER A 246 13.59 -22.71 -0.16
N GLY A 247 12.37 -23.22 0.07
CA GLY A 247 11.18 -22.39 0.24
C GLY A 247 10.60 -21.84 -1.07
N CYS A 248 10.16 -20.58 -1.07
CA CYS A 248 9.44 -19.98 -2.21
C CYS A 248 9.61 -18.45 -2.38
N LYS A 249 10.66 -17.82 -1.85
CA LYS A 249 10.87 -16.35 -1.97
C LYS A 249 12.30 -15.97 -2.33
N TRP A 250 12.45 -14.94 -3.16
CA TRP A 250 13.71 -14.26 -3.47
C TRP A 250 13.58 -12.76 -3.24
N THR A 251 14.72 -12.07 -3.09
CA THR A 251 14.83 -10.60 -3.22
C THR A 251 14.73 -10.15 -4.69
N LEU A 252 14.48 -8.87 -4.94
CA LEU A 252 14.54 -8.32 -6.30
C LEU A 252 15.97 -8.30 -6.86
N THR A 253 16.99 -8.20 -6.02
CA THR A 253 18.40 -8.36 -6.41
C THR A 253 18.66 -9.74 -7.03
N GLN A 254 18.13 -10.81 -6.43
CA GLN A 254 18.24 -12.18 -6.97
C GLN A 254 17.49 -12.31 -8.30
N VAL A 255 16.28 -11.73 -8.43
CA VAL A 255 15.56 -11.65 -9.71
C VAL A 255 16.39 -10.89 -10.74
N ARG A 256 16.94 -9.73 -10.38
CA ARG A 256 17.68 -8.86 -11.30
C ARG A 256 18.92 -9.57 -11.84
N LYS A 257 19.67 -10.27 -10.99
CA LYS A 257 20.78 -11.16 -11.39
C LYS A 257 20.33 -12.22 -12.41
N ALA A 258 19.20 -12.89 -12.15
CA ALA A 258 18.64 -13.88 -13.08
C ALA A 258 18.12 -13.27 -14.40
N LEU A 259 17.64 -12.03 -14.40
CA LEU A 259 17.24 -11.31 -15.62
C LEU A 259 18.46 -10.86 -16.43
N ILE A 260 19.48 -10.26 -15.80
CA ILE A 260 20.74 -9.84 -16.43
C ILE A 260 21.40 -11.05 -17.12
N GLY A 261 21.52 -12.18 -16.41
CA GLY A 261 22.17 -13.39 -16.92
C GLY A 261 21.48 -14.08 -18.11
N ARG A 262 20.26 -13.67 -18.49
CA ARG A 262 19.51 -14.26 -19.62
C ARG A 262 19.02 -13.26 -20.66
N TRP A 263 18.90 -11.97 -20.33
CA TRP A 263 18.43 -10.91 -21.24
C TRP A 263 19.34 -9.67 -21.29
N GLY A 264 20.47 -9.66 -20.56
CA GLY A 264 21.46 -8.59 -20.60
C GLY A 264 20.85 -7.22 -20.27
N ALA A 265 21.16 -6.20 -21.08
CA ALA A 265 20.67 -4.83 -20.87
C ALA A 265 19.15 -4.66 -21.03
N ALA A 266 18.42 -5.61 -21.62
CA ALA A 266 16.97 -5.49 -21.83
C ALA A 266 16.17 -5.50 -20.51
N GLU A 267 16.73 -6.05 -19.42
CA GLU A 267 16.13 -6.04 -18.08
C GLU A 267 15.82 -4.64 -17.56
N TRP A 268 16.68 -3.66 -17.88
CA TRP A 268 16.55 -2.29 -17.40
C TRP A 268 15.23 -1.64 -17.85
N VAL A 269 14.79 -1.93 -19.08
CA VAL A 269 13.50 -1.46 -19.63
C VAL A 269 12.31 -2.12 -18.92
N VAL A 270 12.47 -3.35 -18.41
CA VAL A 270 11.41 -4.04 -17.66
C VAL A 270 11.10 -3.29 -16.37
N TRP A 271 12.12 -2.90 -15.61
CA TRP A 271 11.95 -2.09 -14.40
C TRP A 271 11.35 -0.71 -14.70
N GLN A 272 11.69 -0.07 -15.83
CA GLN A 272 11.07 1.20 -16.21
C GLN A 272 9.61 1.05 -16.67
N ARG A 273 9.23 -0.09 -17.27
CA ARG A 273 7.83 -0.44 -17.52
C ARG A 273 7.08 -0.71 -16.20
N ILE A 274 7.72 -1.35 -15.21
CA ILE A 274 7.16 -1.59 -13.87
C ILE A 274 6.93 -0.26 -13.13
N ARG A 275 7.92 0.64 -13.10
CA ARG A 275 7.78 2.00 -12.55
C ARG A 275 6.56 2.71 -13.15
N ALA A 276 6.46 2.71 -14.47
CA ALA A 276 5.33 3.34 -15.17
C ALA A 276 3.98 2.69 -14.84
N LEU A 277 3.90 1.35 -14.80
CA LEU A 277 2.70 0.60 -14.40
C LEU A 277 2.21 1.01 -13.01
N VAL A 278 3.12 1.14 -12.03
CA VAL A 278 2.79 1.62 -10.68
C VAL A 278 2.27 3.07 -10.76
N THR A 279 3.03 4.00 -11.35
CA THR A 279 2.64 5.41 -11.49
C THR A 279 1.27 5.58 -12.14
N LEU A 280 1.01 4.90 -13.26
CA LEU A 280 -0.25 4.95 -13.99
C LEU A 280 -1.43 4.40 -13.18
N THR A 281 -1.19 3.38 -12.34
CA THR A 281 -2.21 2.84 -11.43
C THR A 281 -2.57 3.81 -10.31
N LEU A 282 -1.58 4.56 -9.78
CA LEU A 282 -1.84 5.62 -8.79
C LEU A 282 -2.61 6.80 -9.41
N LEU A 283 -2.21 7.23 -10.61
CA LEU A 283 -2.92 8.26 -11.39
C LEU A 283 -4.37 7.87 -11.70
N ALA A 284 -4.68 6.58 -11.83
CA ALA A 284 -6.03 6.09 -12.07
C ALA A 284 -7.02 6.31 -10.90
N GLN A 285 -6.54 6.66 -9.69
CA GLN A 285 -7.41 7.07 -8.57
C GLN A 285 -7.19 8.51 -8.08
N ALA A 286 -6.07 9.17 -8.44
CA ALA A 286 -5.67 10.47 -7.90
C ALA A 286 -6.78 11.55 -7.94
N ALA A 287 -7.55 11.63 -9.04
CA ALA A 287 -8.66 12.58 -9.16
C ALA A 287 -9.76 12.40 -8.10
N GLY A 288 -10.02 11.15 -7.66
CA GLY A 288 -11.05 10.82 -6.67
C GLY A 288 -10.59 10.88 -5.21
N THR A 289 -9.29 11.04 -4.98
CA THR A 289 -8.68 11.12 -3.64
C THR A 289 -8.50 12.59 -3.23
N PRO A 290 -8.98 13.02 -2.05
CA PRO A 290 -8.76 14.37 -1.55
C PRO A 290 -7.30 14.57 -1.06
N PRO A 291 -6.84 15.83 -0.91
CA PRO A 291 -5.62 16.13 -0.17
C PRO A 291 -5.77 15.68 1.29
N ALA A 292 -4.69 15.15 1.86
CA ALA A 292 -4.64 14.76 3.27
C ALA A 292 -3.26 15.08 3.84
N ARG A 293 -3.24 15.75 5.00
CA ARG A 293 -2.03 16.11 5.74
C ARG A 293 -1.70 15.00 6.74
N ASN A 294 -0.42 14.76 7.02
CA ASN A 294 0.06 13.72 7.94
C ASN A 294 -0.45 12.27 7.64
N CYS A 295 -1.01 12.04 6.46
CA CYS A 295 -1.57 10.75 6.04
C CYS A 295 -0.77 10.23 4.84
N PHE A 296 -0.27 8.99 4.93
CA PHE A 296 0.36 8.29 3.80
C PHE A 296 -0.42 7.02 3.47
N GLU A 297 -0.10 6.40 2.34
CA GLU A 297 -0.49 5.02 2.05
C GLU A 297 0.76 4.17 1.83
N PHE A 298 0.71 2.92 2.29
CA PHE A 298 1.75 1.93 2.11
C PHE A 298 1.16 0.68 1.45
N TYR A 299 1.46 0.50 0.17
CA TYR A 299 0.89 -0.55 -0.69
C TYR A 299 1.89 -1.66 -1.00
N GLY A 300 1.37 -2.87 -1.18
CA GLY A 300 2.05 -3.94 -1.90
C GLY A 300 1.47 -4.09 -3.30
N PHE A 301 2.25 -3.80 -4.33
CA PHE A 301 1.85 -4.08 -5.71
C PHE A 301 2.27 -5.50 -6.10
N ASP A 302 1.38 -6.24 -6.75
CA ASP A 302 1.62 -7.62 -7.17
C ASP A 302 1.69 -7.66 -8.71
N VAL A 303 2.89 -7.85 -9.26
CA VAL A 303 3.17 -7.75 -10.71
C VAL A 303 3.71 -9.06 -11.27
N LEU A 304 3.16 -9.52 -12.40
CA LEU A 304 3.62 -10.70 -13.13
C LEU A 304 4.36 -10.27 -14.40
N LEU A 305 5.50 -10.89 -14.70
CA LEU A 305 6.13 -10.80 -16.02
C LEU A 305 5.62 -11.94 -16.91
N ASP A 306 5.42 -11.67 -18.20
CA ASP A 306 5.23 -12.71 -19.21
C ASP A 306 6.55 -13.07 -19.92
N ASP A 307 6.49 -14.10 -20.78
CA ASP A 307 7.61 -14.58 -21.59
C ASP A 307 8.24 -13.51 -22.51
N CYS A 308 7.47 -12.49 -22.87
CA CYS A 308 7.89 -11.31 -23.64
C CYS A 308 8.40 -10.14 -22.77
N LEU A 309 8.65 -10.36 -21.48
CA LEU A 309 9.07 -9.35 -20.50
C LEU A 309 8.13 -8.13 -20.41
N LYS A 310 6.83 -8.35 -20.61
CA LYS A 310 5.79 -7.35 -20.34
C LYS A 310 5.30 -7.51 -18.89
N PRO A 311 5.31 -6.44 -18.08
CA PRO A 311 4.72 -6.47 -16.75
C PRO A 311 3.20 -6.32 -16.80
N TRP A 312 2.52 -7.12 -16.00
CA TRP A 312 1.07 -7.16 -15.84
C TRP A 312 0.72 -6.99 -14.35
N LEU A 313 -0.22 -6.10 -14.03
CA LEU A 313 -0.70 -5.90 -12.67
C LEU A 313 -1.72 -6.99 -12.30
N LEU A 314 -1.49 -7.71 -11.20
CA LEU A 314 -2.39 -8.74 -10.69
C LEU A 314 -3.39 -8.19 -9.67
N GLU A 315 -2.90 -7.43 -8.69
CA GLU A 315 -3.67 -6.70 -7.67
C GLU A 315 -2.79 -5.65 -6.96
N VAL A 316 -3.43 -4.75 -6.20
CA VAL A 316 -2.77 -3.88 -5.23
C VAL A 316 -3.31 -4.24 -3.85
N ASN A 317 -2.40 -4.39 -2.88
CA ASN A 317 -2.72 -4.76 -1.50
C ASN A 317 -2.56 -3.54 -0.58
N LEU A 318 -3.63 -3.18 0.11
CA LEU A 318 -3.62 -2.22 1.23
C LEU A 318 -2.89 -2.86 2.43
N SER A 319 -1.97 -2.14 3.08
CA SER A 319 -1.20 -2.63 4.25
C SER A 319 -0.60 -4.04 4.03
N PRO A 320 0.37 -4.20 3.11
CA PRO A 320 0.92 -5.51 2.73
C PRO A 320 1.57 -6.25 3.91
N ALA A 321 1.40 -7.57 3.93
CA ALA A 321 1.82 -8.42 5.05
C ALA A 321 3.30 -8.26 5.46
N LEU A 322 3.52 -7.76 6.68
CA LEU A 322 4.82 -7.54 7.32
C LEU A 322 5.32 -8.74 8.18
N ALA A 323 4.63 -9.89 8.13
CA ALA A 323 5.14 -11.13 8.72
C ALA A 323 6.48 -11.52 8.06
N SER A 324 7.40 -12.10 8.85
CA SER A 324 8.69 -12.60 8.35
C SER A 324 8.72 -14.12 8.47
N ASP A 325 8.80 -14.81 7.34
CA ASP A 325 8.67 -16.26 7.24
C ASP A 325 9.99 -16.95 6.87
N CYS A 326 10.92 -16.19 6.28
CA CYS A 326 12.22 -16.64 5.79
C CYS A 326 13.19 -15.44 5.72
N GLU A 327 14.47 -15.72 5.51
CA GLU A 327 15.55 -14.72 5.45
C GLU A 327 15.25 -13.56 4.47
N ALA A 328 14.71 -13.85 3.29
CA ALA A 328 14.33 -12.83 2.31
C ALA A 328 13.29 -11.83 2.84
N ASP A 329 12.35 -12.26 3.69
CA ASP A 329 11.44 -11.31 4.34
C ASP A 329 12.16 -10.36 5.29
N VAL A 330 13.14 -10.86 6.04
CA VAL A 330 13.90 -10.08 7.04
C VAL A 330 14.80 -9.07 6.33
N MET A 331 15.60 -9.53 5.36
CA MET A 331 16.51 -8.69 4.56
C MET A 331 15.78 -7.53 3.88
N VAL A 332 14.57 -7.76 3.37
CA VAL A 332 13.80 -6.71 2.68
C VAL A 332 13.01 -5.86 3.66
N LYS A 333 12.21 -6.44 4.56
CA LYS A 333 11.18 -5.69 5.29
C LYS A 333 11.72 -4.94 6.50
N GLN A 334 12.75 -5.43 7.19
CA GLN A 334 13.24 -4.72 8.38
C GLN A 334 13.93 -3.39 8.01
N PRO A 335 14.85 -3.33 7.03
CA PRO A 335 15.42 -2.05 6.58
C PRO A 335 14.35 -1.16 5.95
N MET A 336 13.46 -1.72 5.13
CA MET A 336 12.38 -0.97 4.46
C MET A 336 11.49 -0.19 5.43
N LEU A 337 11.15 -0.75 6.59
CA LEU A 337 10.31 -0.06 7.57
C LEU A 337 11.07 1.04 8.32
N HIS A 338 12.35 0.85 8.64
CA HIS A 338 13.19 1.94 9.17
C HIS A 338 13.31 3.09 8.17
N GLU A 339 13.74 2.78 6.93
CA GLU A 339 13.89 3.78 5.88
C GLU A 339 12.55 4.42 5.45
N LEU A 340 11.42 3.73 5.64
CA LEU A 340 10.09 4.30 5.44
C LEU A 340 9.80 5.38 6.49
N PHE A 341 10.11 5.12 7.77
CA PHE A 341 9.93 6.11 8.82
C PHE A 341 10.90 7.28 8.70
N ASP A 342 12.12 7.04 8.18
CA ASP A 342 13.06 8.11 7.81
C ASP A 342 12.54 8.95 6.64
N LEU A 343 12.03 8.31 5.58
CA LEU A 343 11.38 8.98 4.43
C LEU A 343 10.23 9.90 4.87
N LEU A 344 9.42 9.44 5.82
CA LEU A 344 8.29 10.18 6.38
C LEU A 344 8.69 11.24 7.42
N GLY A 345 9.99 11.36 7.75
CA GLY A 345 10.50 12.30 8.75
C GLY A 345 10.07 12.00 10.19
N LEU A 346 9.79 10.74 10.53
CA LEU A 346 9.44 10.34 11.88
C LEU A 346 10.72 10.05 12.69
N PRO A 347 10.88 10.56 13.92
CA PRO A 347 12.16 10.67 14.59
C PRO A 347 12.78 9.30 14.96
N MET A 348 14.10 9.28 15.10
CA MET A 348 14.81 8.33 15.96
C MET A 348 14.94 8.97 17.36
N LYS A 349 14.49 8.31 18.43
CA LYS A 349 14.78 8.72 19.81
C LYS A 349 15.61 7.64 20.52
N HIS A 350 16.38 8.06 21.53
CA HIS A 350 17.17 7.20 22.42
C HIS A 350 18.21 6.25 21.80
N THR A 351 18.49 6.29 20.49
CA THR A 351 19.74 5.79 19.92
C THR A 351 20.80 6.91 19.92
N GLY A 352 22.02 6.64 20.36
CA GLY A 352 23.10 7.63 20.56
C GLY A 352 23.67 8.34 19.32
N LEU A 353 22.97 8.25 18.18
CA LEU A 353 23.34 8.82 16.88
C LEU A 353 22.65 10.16 16.57
N ALA A 354 21.63 10.55 17.35
CA ALA A 354 20.89 11.79 17.15
C ALA A 354 21.65 13.03 17.70
N LYS A 355 22.63 13.53 16.93
CA LYS A 355 23.29 14.82 17.17
C LYS A 355 23.10 15.81 16.01
N LEU A 356 21.87 16.29 15.86
CA LEU A 356 21.58 17.51 15.12
C LEU A 356 21.13 18.58 16.12
N LYS A 357 21.97 19.59 16.36
CA LYS A 357 21.61 20.75 17.20
C LYS A 357 20.67 21.67 16.41
N ALA A 358 19.62 22.14 17.07
CA ALA A 358 18.92 23.34 16.61
C ALA A 358 19.86 24.57 16.67
N PRO A 359 19.60 25.63 15.88
CA PRO A 359 20.23 26.92 16.10
C PRO A 359 19.91 27.43 17.52
N PRO A 360 20.83 28.17 18.19
CA PRO A 360 20.51 28.77 19.47
C PRO A 360 19.38 29.81 19.31
N PRO A 361 18.47 29.95 20.29
CA PRO A 361 17.47 31.01 20.28
C PRO A 361 18.15 32.39 20.33
N PRO A 362 17.53 33.45 19.77
CA PRO A 362 18.07 34.80 19.86
C PRO A 362 18.15 35.23 21.34
N THR A 363 19.34 35.66 21.76
CA THR A 363 19.61 36.04 23.14
C THR A 363 18.80 37.29 23.55
N PRO A 364 18.01 37.25 24.63
CA PRO A 364 17.42 38.46 25.17
C PRO A 364 18.52 39.34 25.79
N ASN A 365 18.55 40.63 25.44
CA ASN A 365 19.51 41.59 26.01
C ASN A 365 19.19 41.87 27.48
N THR A 366 19.74 41.07 28.39
CA THR A 366 19.74 41.34 29.83
C THR A 366 20.99 42.13 30.21
N ASN A 367 20.95 43.46 30.10
CA ASN A 367 21.89 44.31 30.83
C ASN A 367 21.55 44.22 32.32
N SER A 368 22.31 43.41 33.06
CA SER A 368 22.29 43.37 34.52
C SER A 368 22.79 44.69 35.11
N CYS A 369 22.18 45.14 36.21
CA CYS A 369 22.65 46.31 36.95
C CYS A 369 23.94 46.00 37.75
N SER A 370 24.87 46.95 37.78
CA SER A 370 25.96 47.05 38.75
C SER A 370 26.06 48.50 39.25
N SER A 371 26.47 48.68 40.50
CA SER A 371 26.32 49.92 41.27
C SER A 371 27.40 50.99 41.02
N GLU A 372 26.95 52.24 41.13
CA GLU A 372 27.60 53.39 41.80
C GLU A 372 29.11 53.67 41.56
N GLU A 373 29.40 54.83 40.94
CA GLU A 373 30.06 55.96 41.64
C GLU A 373 29.87 57.30 40.89
N GLU A 374 30.35 58.42 41.45
CA GLU A 374 30.08 59.80 40.97
C GLU A 374 31.03 60.29 39.85
N GLY A 375 30.62 61.31 39.08
CA GLY A 375 31.51 62.03 38.15
C GLY A 375 30.81 62.91 37.11
N GLY A 376 30.79 64.23 37.33
CA GLY A 376 29.92 65.18 36.60
C GLY A 376 30.29 65.58 35.16
N GLY A 377 29.41 66.40 34.56
CA GLY A 377 29.82 67.42 33.57
C GLY A 377 29.14 67.47 32.18
N GLY A 378 28.05 68.23 32.04
CA GLY A 378 27.69 68.93 30.79
C GLY A 378 26.98 68.13 29.67
N GLY A 379 26.48 68.82 28.62
CA GLY A 379 26.12 68.13 27.35
C GLY A 379 24.88 68.55 26.53
N ALA A 380 24.08 69.55 26.94
CA ALA A 380 23.14 70.36 26.13
C ALA A 380 22.36 69.79 24.89
N ARG A 381 21.01 70.01 24.90
CA ARG A 381 20.03 70.02 23.75
C ARG A 381 19.56 68.65 23.20
N GLY A 382 18.26 68.44 22.88
CA GLY A 382 17.06 69.24 23.19
C GLY A 382 15.78 68.94 22.35
N ARG A 383 14.65 69.51 22.81
CA ARG A 383 13.35 69.77 22.14
C ARG A 383 12.32 68.62 21.91
N THR A 384 11.22 68.71 22.68
CA THR A 384 9.79 68.52 22.29
C THR A 384 9.26 67.08 21.98
N ARG A 385 7.98 66.71 22.21
CA ARG A 385 6.75 67.47 22.60
C ARG A 385 5.67 66.58 23.30
N SER A 386 4.81 67.18 24.14
CA SER A 386 3.39 66.82 24.48
C SER A 386 2.96 65.39 24.89
N ALA A 387 2.95 65.11 26.21
CA ALA A 387 1.79 64.96 27.14
C ALA A 387 0.33 64.75 26.60
N PRO A 388 -0.69 64.32 27.42
CA PRO A 388 -0.69 63.51 28.66
C PRO A 388 -1.91 62.54 28.92
N ARG A 389 -1.80 61.67 29.96
CA ARG A 389 -2.91 61.08 30.79
C ARG A 389 -3.87 60.09 30.06
N ARG A 390 -4.70 59.24 30.71
CA ARG A 390 -5.15 59.06 32.12
C ARG A 390 -5.62 57.60 32.34
N GLY A 391 -5.58 57.03 33.55
CA GLY A 391 -6.38 55.82 33.89
C GLY A 391 -5.85 54.94 35.02
N VAL A 392 -6.46 54.98 36.21
CA VAL A 392 -6.10 54.17 37.38
C VAL A 392 -7.17 53.12 37.69
N ARG A 393 -6.77 51.87 38.00
CA ARG A 393 -7.43 51.10 39.09
C ARG A 393 -6.59 49.94 39.62
N THR A 394 -6.87 49.56 40.87
CA THR A 394 -6.05 48.66 41.70
C THR A 394 -6.91 47.72 42.55
N ARG A 395 -6.43 46.48 42.75
CA ARG A 395 -6.63 45.55 43.90
C ARG A 395 -6.03 44.20 43.50
N ARG A 396 -5.43 43.31 44.33
CA ARG A 396 -4.89 43.25 45.71
C ARG A 396 -5.23 41.83 46.24
N ARG A 397 -4.20 40.97 46.44
CA ARG A 397 -4.12 39.90 47.47
C ARG A 397 -5.14 38.73 47.35
N ARG A 398 -4.97 37.53 47.93
CA ARG A 398 -4.02 36.87 48.88
C ARG A 398 -3.58 35.51 48.25
N ALA A 399 -2.38 34.96 48.40
CA ALA A 399 -1.61 34.47 49.57
C ALA A 399 -1.93 33.00 49.99
N LEU A 400 -0.88 32.24 50.33
CA LEU A 400 -0.84 30.80 50.66
C LEU A 400 -1.26 30.50 52.12
N PRO A 401 -1.48 29.22 52.51
CA PRO A 401 -0.40 28.31 52.96
C PRO A 401 -0.41 26.96 52.20
N ILE A 402 0.71 26.25 51.95
CA ILE A 402 1.74 25.68 52.85
C ILE A 402 1.21 24.58 53.77
N HIS A 403 1.60 23.33 53.50
CA HIS A 403 1.94 22.31 54.50
C HIS A 403 3.07 21.43 53.95
N CYS A 404 3.95 20.93 54.83
CA CYS A 404 5.16 20.17 54.50
C CYS A 404 5.43 19.14 55.60
N VAL A 405 5.87 17.92 55.25
CA VAL A 405 6.19 16.82 56.20
C VAL A 405 7.36 15.96 55.68
N THR A 406 8.21 15.50 56.60
CA THR A 406 9.44 14.72 56.39
C THR A 406 9.66 13.76 57.59
N LEU A 407 10.34 12.60 57.51
CA LEU A 407 11.04 11.94 56.38
C LEU A 407 10.47 10.50 56.18
N ALA A 408 11.09 9.31 56.22
CA ALA A 408 12.47 8.81 56.35
C ALA A 408 12.59 7.37 55.77
N PRO A 409 13.80 6.85 55.44
CA PRO A 409 14.05 5.49 54.89
C PRO A 409 14.80 4.61 55.95
N PRO A 410 15.60 3.53 55.65
CA PRO A 410 15.82 2.71 54.43
C PRO A 410 15.86 1.15 54.69
N GLN A 411 16.39 0.36 53.73
CA GLN A 411 16.97 -1.02 53.84
C GLN A 411 16.01 -2.23 54.01
N ALA A 412 16.38 -3.50 53.69
CA ALA A 412 17.33 -4.10 52.72
C ALA A 412 17.14 -5.65 52.66
N GLY A 413 17.64 -6.35 51.62
CA GLY A 413 17.77 -7.83 51.61
C GLY A 413 17.64 -8.54 50.25
N ALA A 414 18.45 -9.59 50.02
CA ALA A 414 18.46 -10.51 48.86
C ALA A 414 18.64 -11.98 49.39
N PRO A 415 18.98 -13.05 48.64
CA PRO A 415 19.07 -13.31 47.17
C PRO A 415 18.37 -14.65 46.74
N ALA A 416 18.78 -15.27 45.62
CA ALA A 416 18.42 -16.64 45.16
C ALA A 416 19.64 -17.60 45.19
N PRO A 417 19.49 -18.96 45.06
CA PRO A 417 19.98 -19.63 43.82
C PRO A 417 19.42 -21.05 43.41
N ALA A 418 19.48 -21.34 42.10
CA ALA A 418 19.97 -22.53 41.33
C ALA A 418 19.69 -24.06 41.60
N ALA A 419 19.32 -24.76 40.49
CA ALA A 419 19.94 -26.00 39.88
C ALA A 419 19.44 -27.48 40.08
N ALA A 420 19.53 -28.26 38.96
CA ALA A 420 19.59 -29.73 38.72
C ALA A 420 18.39 -30.68 39.07
N GLY A 421 18.15 -31.86 38.44
CA GLY A 421 18.73 -32.50 37.21
C GLY A 421 18.33 -34.00 36.98
N GLY A 422 18.44 -34.53 35.73
CA GLY A 422 18.43 -35.98 35.32
C GLY A 422 17.06 -36.72 35.13
N ALA A 423 16.93 -38.00 34.67
CA ALA A 423 17.61 -38.76 33.57
C ALA A 423 16.97 -40.17 33.24
N ALA A 424 16.95 -40.58 31.95
CA ALA A 424 16.98 -41.96 31.36
C ALA A 424 15.77 -42.99 31.41
N GLY A 425 15.73 -43.90 30.40
CA GLY A 425 14.84 -45.10 30.21
C GLY A 425 13.86 -44.99 29.00
N ALA A 426 13.78 -45.82 27.93
CA ALA A 426 13.93 -47.27 27.62
C ALA A 426 12.67 -48.14 27.90
N ALA A 427 12.15 -49.06 27.03
CA ALA A 427 12.41 -49.40 25.61
C ALA A 427 11.31 -50.33 24.98
N ALA A 428 11.31 -50.46 23.63
CA ALA A 428 10.91 -51.62 22.76
C ALA A 428 9.46 -52.19 22.63
N GLY A 429 9.11 -52.60 21.39
CA GLY A 429 8.04 -53.56 21.01
C GLY A 429 6.62 -53.00 20.76
N ALA A 430 5.76 -53.56 19.90
CA ALA A 430 5.91 -54.56 18.82
C ALA A 430 4.70 -54.51 17.83
N ALA A 431 4.76 -55.24 16.72
CA ALA A 431 3.67 -55.53 15.76
C ALA A 431 3.44 -57.07 15.69
N PRO A 432 2.47 -57.66 14.95
CA PRO A 432 1.58 -57.12 13.91
C PRO A 432 0.11 -57.67 13.95
N ALA A 433 -0.58 -57.63 12.80
CA ALA A 433 -1.58 -58.61 12.27
C ALA A 433 -3.01 -58.09 11.95
N THR A 434 -3.44 -58.39 10.71
CA THR A 434 -4.83 -58.43 10.20
C THR A 434 -5.29 -59.90 10.10
N PRO A 435 -6.60 -60.22 10.03
CA PRO A 435 -7.14 -60.62 8.70
C PRO A 435 -8.66 -60.42 8.43
N ASP A 436 -8.99 -60.26 7.14
CA ASP A 436 -10.13 -60.80 6.35
C ASP A 436 -11.63 -60.83 6.78
N LYS A 437 -12.48 -60.40 5.82
CA LYS A 437 -13.59 -61.13 5.12
C LYS A 437 -15.10 -60.81 5.31
N GLN A 438 -15.69 -60.55 4.13
CA GLN A 438 -16.97 -61.03 3.54
C GLN A 438 -18.38 -60.57 3.98
N MET A 439 -19.04 -59.90 3.01
CA MET A 439 -20.36 -60.19 2.39
C MET A 439 -21.58 -60.63 3.22
N GLY A 440 -22.69 -59.91 2.99
CA GLY A 440 -24.07 -60.41 3.08
C GLY A 440 -25.02 -59.48 2.30
N ALA A 441 -25.99 -60.02 1.54
CA ALA A 441 -26.89 -59.22 0.69
C ALA A 441 -28.23 -59.89 0.37
N THR A 442 -29.31 -59.09 0.35
CA THR A 442 -30.70 -59.32 -0.14
C THR A 442 -31.33 -57.91 -0.29
N GLU A 443 -32.00 -57.47 -1.36
CA GLU A 443 -33.25 -57.97 -2.03
C GLU A 443 -34.47 -58.00 -1.09
N LYS A 444 -35.70 -57.54 -1.41
CA LYS A 444 -36.35 -56.88 -2.60
C LYS A 444 -37.50 -55.97 -2.05
N ALA A 445 -38.39 -55.27 -2.77
CA ALA A 445 -38.89 -55.24 -4.17
C ALA A 445 -39.27 -53.76 -4.55
N ASP A 446 -39.57 -53.32 -5.78
CA ASP A 446 -40.73 -53.50 -6.70
C ASP A 446 -42.12 -53.05 -6.17
N LYS A 447 -43.02 -52.40 -6.93
CA LYS A 447 -43.08 -52.11 -8.39
C LYS A 447 -44.01 -50.94 -8.79
N GLU A 448 -43.90 -50.47 -10.06
CA GLU A 448 -44.93 -50.01 -11.06
C GLU A 448 -46.35 -49.55 -10.63
N SER A 449 -47.11 -48.68 -11.33
CA SER A 449 -46.94 -47.80 -12.53
C SER A 449 -48.13 -46.76 -12.52
N THR A 450 -48.64 -46.04 -13.54
CA THR A 450 -48.57 -46.02 -15.02
C THR A 450 -49.01 -44.63 -15.57
N GLU A 451 -48.95 -44.39 -16.89
CA GLU A 451 -49.36 -43.15 -17.57
C GLU A 451 -50.88 -43.00 -17.85
N LYS A 452 -51.35 -41.77 -18.10
CA LYS A 452 -51.94 -41.36 -19.40
C LYS A 452 -52.30 -39.88 -19.53
N SER A 453 -52.09 -39.32 -20.72
CA SER A 453 -52.51 -37.97 -21.12
C SER A 453 -53.97 -37.92 -21.61
N LYS A 454 -54.59 -36.73 -21.58
CA LYS A 454 -55.63 -36.34 -22.53
C LYS A 454 -55.77 -34.80 -22.65
N ASP A 455 -56.42 -34.39 -23.74
CA ASP A 455 -56.38 -33.06 -24.34
C ASP A 455 -57.68 -32.25 -24.17
N LEU A 456 -57.59 -30.94 -24.47
CA LEU A 456 -58.71 -29.99 -24.77
C LEU A 456 -59.62 -29.63 -23.55
N HIS A 457 -60.28 -28.45 -23.49
CA HIS A 457 -60.73 -27.55 -24.56
C HIS A 457 -60.77 -26.05 -24.16
N SER A 458 -61.31 -25.21 -25.05
CA SER A 458 -61.32 -23.74 -25.04
C SER A 458 -62.10 -23.01 -23.91
N GLY A 459 -61.66 -21.79 -23.59
CA GLY A 459 -62.49 -20.75 -22.95
C GLY A 459 -62.02 -19.34 -23.34
N ARG A 460 -62.86 -18.54 -24.01
CA ARG A 460 -62.51 -17.20 -24.53
C ARG A 460 -63.67 -16.22 -24.35
N TYR A 461 -63.48 -15.17 -23.55
CA TYR A 461 -64.28 -13.96 -23.61
C TYR A 461 -63.40 -12.70 -23.52
N LYS A 462 -63.97 -11.57 -23.95
CA LYS A 462 -63.32 -10.26 -24.12
C LYS A 462 -63.93 -9.24 -23.14
N THR A 463 -63.14 -8.19 -22.85
CA THR A 463 -63.51 -6.77 -22.55
C THR A 463 -64.68 -6.52 -21.57
N ASP A 464 -64.56 -5.56 -20.65
CA ASP A 464 -64.78 -4.15 -21.01
C ASP A 464 -64.03 -3.15 -20.13
N THR A 465 -64.13 -1.88 -20.52
CA THR A 465 -63.45 -0.72 -19.93
C THR A 465 -64.40 0.16 -19.13
N SER A 466 -63.97 0.60 -17.97
CA SER A 466 -64.42 1.87 -17.38
C SER A 466 -63.34 2.46 -16.47
N SER A 467 -63.42 3.78 -16.27
CA SER A 467 -62.50 4.58 -15.47
C SER A 467 -63.27 5.26 -14.34
N GLU A 468 -62.64 5.44 -13.18
CA GLU A 468 -62.68 6.72 -12.45
C GLU A 468 -61.65 6.76 -11.31
N ALA A 469 -61.43 7.97 -10.78
CA ALA A 469 -60.60 8.26 -9.60
C ALA A 469 -61.54 8.39 -8.35
N ASP A 470 -61.12 8.76 -7.13
CA ASP A 470 -59.89 9.41 -6.68
C ASP A 470 -59.70 9.24 -5.15
N THR A 471 -58.49 9.49 -4.64
CA THR A 471 -58.15 9.73 -3.21
C THR A 471 -58.41 8.58 -2.19
N GLN A 472 -57.79 8.48 -0.99
CA GLN A 472 -56.77 9.32 -0.33
C GLN A 472 -55.92 8.52 0.69
N SER A 473 -54.58 8.70 0.66
CA SER A 473 -53.65 8.64 1.83
C SER A 473 -53.49 7.35 2.67
N THR A 474 -52.46 7.16 3.51
CA THR A 474 -51.00 7.36 3.35
C THR A 474 -50.30 6.56 4.46
N SER A 475 -49.23 5.81 4.12
CA SER A 475 -47.99 5.85 4.94
C SER A 475 -46.82 5.37 4.09
N THR A 476 -45.76 6.17 4.00
CA THR A 476 -44.53 5.81 3.29
C THR A 476 -43.36 6.26 4.14
N VAL A 477 -42.58 5.30 4.67
CA VAL A 477 -41.37 5.64 5.43
C VAL A 477 -40.31 6.15 4.44
N PRO A 478 -39.78 7.38 4.60
CA PRO A 478 -38.82 7.92 3.65
C PRO A 478 -37.49 7.19 3.77
N ILE A 479 -37.10 6.50 2.69
CA ILE A 479 -35.73 6.01 2.52
C ILE A 479 -34.81 7.23 2.46
N ALA A 480 -33.85 7.32 3.39
CA ALA A 480 -32.91 8.45 3.43
C ALA A 480 -32.13 8.53 2.10
N PRO A 481 -32.00 9.72 1.49
CA PRO A 481 -31.22 9.89 0.27
C PRO A 481 -29.75 9.54 0.55
N ALA A 482 -29.09 8.89 -0.42
CA ALA A 482 -27.67 8.58 -0.32
C ALA A 482 -26.86 9.87 -0.11
N GLU A 483 -25.87 9.83 0.80
CA GLU A 483 -25.06 11.00 1.16
C GLU A 483 -24.53 11.71 -0.09
N SER A 484 -24.76 13.03 -0.16
CA SER A 484 -24.34 13.85 -1.29
C SER A 484 -22.81 13.82 -1.39
N VAL A 485 -22.31 13.25 -2.50
CA VAL A 485 -20.88 13.19 -2.78
C VAL A 485 -20.39 14.61 -3.05
N ASP A 486 -19.73 15.21 -2.05
CA ASP A 486 -19.09 16.53 -2.09
C ASP A 486 -18.42 16.79 -3.45
N GLU A 487 -19.05 17.64 -4.26
CA GLU A 487 -18.64 17.91 -5.64
C GLU A 487 -17.40 18.81 -5.73
N SER A 488 -16.95 19.40 -4.61
CA SER A 488 -15.88 20.40 -4.59
C SER A 488 -14.52 19.89 -5.07
N TRP A 489 -14.36 18.56 -5.22
CA TRP A 489 -13.14 17.88 -5.67
C TRP A 489 -13.04 17.67 -7.18
N ARG A 490 -14.11 17.92 -7.95
CA ARG A 490 -14.06 17.91 -9.43
C ARG A 490 -13.30 19.10 -10.01
N GLY A 491 -13.21 20.20 -9.26
CA GLY A 491 -12.30 21.29 -9.59
C GLY A 491 -10.84 20.86 -9.38
N GLY A 492 -9.99 21.14 -10.37
CA GLY A 492 -8.55 21.20 -10.16
C GLY A 492 -8.17 22.47 -9.39
N TYR A 493 -7.03 23.07 -9.73
CA TYR A 493 -6.54 24.31 -9.14
C TYR A 493 -7.35 25.59 -9.49
N SER A 494 -8.62 25.48 -9.89
CA SER A 494 -9.45 26.57 -10.40
C SER A 494 -9.66 27.72 -9.41
N THR A 495 -9.61 27.46 -8.10
CA THR A 495 -9.74 28.49 -7.06
C THR A 495 -8.49 28.62 -6.20
N ALA A 496 -8.20 29.85 -5.74
CA ALA A 496 -7.14 30.11 -4.76
C ALA A 496 -7.39 29.48 -3.38
N ALA A 497 -8.64 29.05 -3.09
CA ALA A 497 -8.98 28.28 -1.91
C ALA A 497 -8.58 26.79 -2.08
N SER A 498 -8.82 26.20 -3.25
CA SER A 498 -8.33 24.84 -3.56
C SER A 498 -6.80 24.78 -3.61
N ARG A 499 -6.14 25.77 -4.24
CA ARG A 499 -4.65 25.85 -4.23
C ARG A 499 -4.08 25.92 -2.82
N ARG A 500 -4.63 26.77 -1.94
CA ARG A 500 -4.20 26.84 -0.53
C ARG A 500 -4.43 25.54 0.24
N ARG A 501 -5.61 24.89 0.09
CA ARG A 501 -5.89 23.59 0.72
C ARG A 501 -4.88 22.50 0.30
N VAL A 502 -4.45 22.49 -0.97
CA VAL A 502 -3.41 21.59 -1.46
C VAL A 502 -2.06 21.93 -0.83
N MET A 503 -1.60 23.19 -0.88
CA MET A 503 -0.34 23.61 -0.26
C MET A 503 -0.25 23.24 1.23
N THR A 504 -1.32 23.44 2.00
CA THR A 504 -1.37 23.05 3.42
C THR A 504 -1.31 21.52 3.62
N ALA A 505 -1.88 20.73 2.73
CA ALA A 505 -1.77 19.26 2.80
C ALA A 505 -0.35 18.75 2.46
N CYS A 506 0.39 19.49 1.63
CA CYS A 506 1.77 19.15 1.25
C CYS A 506 2.78 19.28 2.40
N GLN A 507 2.49 20.13 3.38
CA GLN A 507 3.37 20.41 4.52
C GLN A 507 2.87 19.68 5.77
N TRP A 508 3.55 18.60 6.14
CA TRP A 508 3.25 17.83 7.34
C TRP A 508 3.70 18.56 8.62
N GLY A 509 3.12 18.21 9.77
CA GLY A 509 3.40 18.89 11.05
C GLY A 509 4.81 18.64 11.61
N ASN A 510 5.52 17.64 11.11
CA ASN A 510 6.96 17.43 11.35
C ASN A 510 7.86 18.24 10.39
N GLY A 511 7.30 19.17 9.59
CA GLY A 511 8.04 20.02 8.66
C GLY A 511 8.38 19.38 7.31
N VAL A 512 7.99 18.12 7.05
CA VAL A 512 8.20 17.49 5.75
C VAL A 512 7.28 18.12 4.70
N CYS A 513 7.87 18.60 3.60
CA CYS A 513 7.18 19.34 2.54
C CYS A 513 7.23 18.56 1.21
N TRP A 514 6.14 17.90 0.83
CA TRP A 514 6.11 17.02 -0.36
C TRP A 514 6.20 17.74 -1.70
N ASN A 515 5.96 19.06 -1.77
CA ASN A 515 6.33 19.86 -2.95
C ASN A 515 7.84 19.90 -3.20
N ARG A 516 8.66 19.61 -2.18
CA ARG A 516 10.13 19.45 -2.26
C ARG A 516 10.55 17.99 -2.05
N ALA A 517 9.71 17.04 -2.47
CA ALA A 517 9.91 15.59 -2.30
C ALA A 517 11.32 15.14 -2.72
N ILE A 518 12.11 14.67 -1.75
CA ILE A 518 13.50 14.23 -1.93
C ILE A 518 13.58 13.12 -3.00
N GLY A 519 14.65 13.08 -3.80
CA GLY A 519 14.80 12.09 -4.88
C GLY A 519 14.93 10.63 -4.38
N ARG A 520 15.59 10.44 -3.23
CA ARG A 520 15.80 9.14 -2.57
C ARG A 520 16.02 9.33 -1.07
N VAL A 521 15.50 8.40 -0.26
CA VAL A 521 15.88 8.20 1.15
C VAL A 521 16.17 6.71 1.34
N GLY A 522 17.42 6.37 1.66
CA GLY A 522 17.88 4.97 1.63
C GLY A 522 17.65 4.31 0.26
N HIS A 523 16.80 3.29 0.25
CA HIS A 523 16.36 2.54 -0.92
C HIS A 523 14.95 2.96 -1.40
N TRP A 524 14.26 3.88 -0.73
CA TRP A 524 13.04 4.51 -1.26
C TRP A 524 13.40 5.55 -2.32
N VAL A 525 13.02 5.31 -3.58
CA VAL A 525 13.30 6.21 -4.72
C VAL A 525 12.01 6.86 -5.22
N ARG A 526 12.01 8.19 -5.44
CA ARG A 526 10.84 8.94 -5.93
C ARG A 526 10.52 8.55 -7.36
N ILE A 527 9.40 7.85 -7.56
CA ILE A 527 8.94 7.44 -8.89
C ILE A 527 8.15 8.54 -9.60
N TYR A 528 7.36 9.32 -8.86
CA TYR A 528 6.56 10.46 -9.34
C TYR A 528 6.45 11.54 -8.25
N PRO A 529 6.44 12.84 -8.58
CA PRO A 529 6.61 13.40 -9.93
C PRO A 529 8.05 13.23 -10.43
N HIS A 530 8.21 13.20 -11.75
CA HIS A 530 9.53 13.01 -12.37
C HIS A 530 10.43 14.24 -12.15
N SER A 531 9.92 15.42 -12.48
CA SER A 531 10.46 16.73 -12.13
C SER A 531 9.74 17.32 -10.90
N LEU A 532 10.37 18.30 -10.24
CA LEU A 532 9.73 19.17 -9.24
C LEU A 532 9.52 20.57 -9.85
N PRO A 533 8.58 21.38 -9.33
CA PRO A 533 8.45 22.80 -9.68
C PRO A 533 9.74 23.58 -9.42
N LYS A 534 9.90 24.73 -10.10
CA LYS A 534 11.05 25.63 -9.88
C LYS A 534 10.75 26.75 -8.89
N ASP A 535 9.50 27.20 -8.81
CA ASP A 535 9.00 28.14 -7.80
C ASP A 535 8.40 27.36 -6.62
N GLU A 536 8.63 27.84 -5.40
CA GLU A 536 8.11 27.24 -4.17
C GLU A 536 6.58 27.36 -4.03
N ASN A 537 5.97 28.28 -4.77
CA ASN A 537 4.54 28.55 -4.83
C ASN A 537 3.82 27.79 -5.95
N GLU A 538 4.59 27.17 -6.86
CA GLU A 538 4.07 26.41 -7.99
C GLU A 538 3.84 24.95 -7.58
N LEU A 539 2.69 24.39 -7.98
CA LEU A 539 2.31 23.03 -7.64
C LEU A 539 2.66 22.05 -8.78
N PRO A 540 3.08 20.80 -8.48
CA PRO A 540 3.31 19.78 -9.50
C PRO A 540 2.08 19.52 -10.37
N VAL A 541 2.33 19.03 -11.60
CA VAL A 541 1.29 18.73 -12.59
C VAL A 541 0.24 17.74 -12.06
N GLU A 542 -0.97 18.26 -11.85
CA GLU A 542 -2.13 17.53 -11.32
C GLU A 542 -3.19 17.18 -12.39
N ASP A 543 -3.07 17.68 -13.64
CA ASP A 543 -3.90 17.15 -14.73
C ASP A 543 -3.42 15.75 -15.09
N VAL A 544 -4.24 14.76 -14.72
CA VAL A 544 -4.05 13.34 -15.03
C VAL A 544 -3.77 13.09 -16.51
N ARG A 545 -4.33 13.90 -17.44
CA ARG A 545 -4.02 13.80 -18.87
C ARG A 545 -2.55 14.09 -19.15
N GLU A 546 -2.04 15.18 -18.58
CA GLU A 546 -0.63 15.56 -18.75
C GLU A 546 0.28 14.59 -18.00
N SER A 547 -0.05 14.19 -16.77
CA SER A 547 0.71 13.17 -16.01
C SER A 547 0.85 11.86 -16.79
N VAL A 548 -0.23 11.37 -17.43
CA VAL A 548 -0.20 10.18 -18.28
C VAL A 548 0.63 10.41 -19.54
N ALA A 549 0.59 11.61 -20.13
CA ALA A 549 1.44 11.97 -21.26
C ALA A 549 2.94 12.03 -20.90
N GLN A 550 3.29 12.57 -19.72
CA GLN A 550 4.65 12.59 -19.19
C GLN A 550 5.19 11.17 -18.96
N VAL A 551 4.42 10.29 -18.31
CA VAL A 551 4.82 8.87 -18.15
C VAL A 551 4.94 8.17 -19.52
N SER A 552 4.09 8.53 -20.49
CA SER A 552 4.19 8.04 -21.88
C SER A 552 5.44 8.57 -22.63
N LYS A 553 5.93 9.78 -22.32
CA LYS A 553 7.22 10.31 -22.82
C LYS A 553 8.38 9.54 -22.18
N PHE A 554 8.33 9.36 -20.86
CA PHE A 554 9.32 8.61 -20.07
C PHE A 554 9.53 7.17 -20.58
N VAL A 555 8.46 6.39 -20.77
CA VAL A 555 8.55 5.00 -21.25
C VAL A 555 9.09 4.90 -22.68
N ARG A 556 8.87 5.90 -23.54
CA ARG A 556 9.45 5.96 -24.88
C ARG A 556 10.94 6.27 -24.83
N ALA A 557 11.33 7.34 -24.14
CA ALA A 557 12.74 7.72 -23.98
C ALA A 557 13.58 6.59 -23.36
N ALA A 558 13.04 5.86 -22.36
CA ALA A 558 13.72 4.70 -21.77
C ALA A 558 13.99 3.57 -22.79
N ARG A 559 13.01 3.23 -23.65
CA ARG A 559 13.20 2.21 -24.70
C ARG A 559 14.27 2.64 -25.70
N GLU A 560 14.32 3.93 -26.02
CA GLU A 560 15.29 4.48 -26.96
C GLU A 560 16.70 4.50 -26.36
N VAL A 561 16.88 5.00 -25.13
CA VAL A 561 18.16 4.97 -24.39
C VAL A 561 18.69 3.54 -24.28
N SER A 562 17.82 2.56 -23.98
CA SER A 562 18.23 1.15 -23.94
C SER A 562 18.58 0.56 -25.30
N ARG A 563 18.01 1.06 -26.40
CA ARG A 563 18.35 0.64 -27.78
C ARG A 563 19.64 1.31 -28.28
N GLU A 564 19.94 2.50 -27.76
CA GLU A 564 21.14 3.28 -28.04
C GLU A 564 22.34 2.71 -27.27
N LEU A 565 22.24 2.56 -25.94
CA LEU A 565 23.33 2.12 -25.06
C LEU A 565 23.40 0.59 -24.86
N GLY A 566 22.29 -0.13 -24.97
CA GLY A 566 22.24 -1.58 -24.74
C GLY A 566 22.86 -2.43 -25.85
N LYS A 567 23.32 -1.82 -26.95
CA LYS A 567 24.15 -2.47 -27.98
C LYS A 567 25.59 -2.66 -27.54
N ASP A 568 26.08 -1.80 -26.65
CA ASP A 568 27.41 -1.92 -26.07
C ASP A 568 27.42 -3.07 -25.06
N THR A 569 28.08 -4.16 -25.40
CA THR A 569 28.27 -5.33 -24.53
C THR A 569 29.60 -5.30 -23.78
N SER A 570 30.39 -4.23 -23.90
CA SER A 570 31.63 -4.08 -23.14
C SER A 570 31.34 -3.81 -21.65
N GLY A 571 32.07 -4.51 -20.77
CA GLY A 571 31.93 -4.39 -19.32
C GLY A 571 30.67 -5.05 -18.72
N PRO A 572 30.75 -5.54 -17.47
CA PRO A 572 29.63 -6.16 -16.77
C PRO A 572 28.47 -5.17 -16.56
N ARG A 573 27.24 -5.69 -16.44
CA ARG A 573 26.10 -4.87 -16.01
C ARG A 573 26.18 -4.64 -14.51
N ASP A 574 26.53 -3.41 -14.14
CA ASP A 574 26.75 -2.94 -12.77
C ASP A 574 26.12 -1.55 -12.51
N ALA A 575 26.36 -1.00 -11.32
CA ALA A 575 25.87 0.31 -10.91
C ALA A 575 26.43 1.47 -11.77
N SER A 576 27.67 1.36 -12.26
CA SER A 576 28.27 2.35 -13.14
C SER A 576 27.58 2.37 -14.51
N ARG A 577 27.27 1.20 -15.08
CA ARG A 577 26.49 1.11 -16.32
C ARG A 577 25.04 1.58 -16.13
N ASP A 578 24.43 1.39 -14.95
CA ASP A 578 23.13 1.98 -14.64
C ASP A 578 23.16 3.51 -14.56
N ALA A 579 24.19 4.10 -13.96
CA ALA A 579 24.36 5.55 -13.91
C ALA A 579 24.45 6.18 -15.31
N VAL A 580 25.12 5.51 -16.27
CA VAL A 580 25.17 5.96 -17.68
C VAL A 580 23.79 5.94 -18.35
N PHE A 581 22.97 4.91 -18.07
CA PHE A 581 21.59 4.85 -18.57
C PHE A 581 20.68 5.90 -17.90
N GLU A 582 20.87 6.18 -16.60
CA GLU A 582 20.17 7.25 -15.88
C GLU A 582 20.51 8.64 -16.43
N GLU A 583 21.80 8.94 -16.63
CA GLU A 583 22.27 10.21 -17.19
C GLU A 583 21.70 10.45 -18.59
N ALA A 584 21.79 9.44 -19.47
CA ALA A 584 21.23 9.52 -20.81
C ALA A 584 19.71 9.75 -20.80
N LEU A 585 18.97 9.08 -19.91
CA LEU A 585 17.53 9.27 -19.77
C LEU A 585 17.18 10.65 -19.20
N ARG A 586 17.92 11.13 -18.21
CA ARG A 586 17.75 12.45 -17.58
C ARG A 586 17.96 13.56 -18.61
N LYS A 587 19.07 13.51 -19.36
CA LYS A 587 19.39 14.43 -20.46
C LYS A 587 18.35 14.38 -21.59
N LYS A 588 17.86 13.19 -21.97
CA LYS A 588 16.88 13.02 -23.05
C LYS A 588 15.46 13.47 -22.68
N LEU A 589 15.14 13.62 -21.40
CA LEU A 589 13.84 14.08 -20.92
C LEU A 589 13.79 15.54 -20.45
N ASP A 590 14.96 16.19 -20.33
CA ASP A 590 15.19 17.49 -19.66
C ASP A 590 14.74 17.49 -18.19
N PHE A 591 15.21 16.49 -17.43
CA PHE A 591 14.92 16.36 -16.00
C PHE A 591 16.08 16.88 -15.14
N GLY A 592 15.76 17.63 -14.09
CA GLY A 592 16.75 18.20 -13.18
C GLY A 592 17.48 17.15 -12.31
N PRO A 593 18.51 17.55 -11.55
CA PRO A 593 19.39 16.65 -10.80
C PRO A 593 18.68 15.87 -9.67
N HIS A 594 17.46 16.26 -9.29
CA HIS A 594 16.63 15.53 -8.32
C HIS A 594 15.79 14.39 -8.93
N PHE A 595 15.92 14.11 -10.23
CA PHE A 595 15.38 12.91 -10.87
C PHE A 595 16.34 11.74 -10.67
N GLN A 596 15.79 10.57 -10.32
CA GLN A 596 16.50 9.29 -10.29
C GLN A 596 15.68 8.20 -10.98
N VAL A 597 16.37 7.13 -11.40
CA VAL A 597 15.78 5.91 -11.94
C VAL A 597 15.56 4.91 -10.80
N TRP A 598 14.36 4.30 -10.77
CA TRP A 598 14.08 3.19 -9.86
C TRP A 598 14.52 1.88 -10.52
N LEU A 599 15.39 1.14 -9.83
CA LEU A 599 15.98 -0.15 -10.22
C LEU A 599 16.27 -0.94 -8.92
N PRO A 600 16.14 -2.27 -8.93
CA PRO A 600 16.65 -3.10 -7.84
C PRO A 600 18.19 -3.13 -7.77
N PRO A 601 18.78 -3.51 -6.61
CA PRO A 601 20.23 -3.58 -6.44
C PRO A 601 20.94 -4.65 -7.29
N PHE A 602 22.27 -4.64 -7.21
CA PHE A 602 23.21 -5.63 -7.76
C PHE A 602 23.79 -6.57 -6.70
#